data_AF-A0A846G6U5-F1
#
_entry.id   AF-A0A846G6U5-F1
#
_cell.length_a   1.000
_cell.length_b   1.000
_cell.length_c   1.000
_cell.angle_alpha   90.00
_cell.angle_beta   90.00
_cell.angle_gamma   90.00
#
_symmetry.space_group_name_H-M   'P 1'
#
loop_
_entity.id
_entity.type
_entity.pdbx_description
1 polymer ?
#
loop_
_entity_poly.entity_id
_entity_poly.type
_entity_poly.pdbx_seq_one_letter_code
_entity_poly.pdbx_strand_id
1 'polypeptide(L)'
;MILVILLQRISIFFLFLIKLSIYIFCTSFIFSTIISAKIISVKLADRFLYSLILFGDFLRGIEIVELFNIVAFAVVGMGFGLASIFLPKYLGRYVSAIILIILVPIIFLTTQMVRYDIWVEQVANNENLSLDGAELLANSFLNQRVGNDGIYGFYLYTAQFPILPDKKVQMNNLDRLEKSVNSKFVSLIGVPPGVIYWAMSLCFWAIRIFYFVVAVVTTVAHFREGLRIVKC
;
A
#
# COMPACT_ATOMS: atom_id res chain seq x y z
N MET A 1 -22.96 -9.54 -52.06
CA MET A 1 -23.49 -8.76 -50.90
C MET A 1 -23.16 -9.42 -49.56
N ILE A 2 -23.46 -10.70 -49.34
CA ILE A 2 -23.19 -11.42 -48.08
C ILE A 2 -21.69 -11.50 -47.72
N LEU A 3 -20.82 -11.80 -48.70
CA LEU A 3 -19.36 -11.93 -48.49
C LEU A 3 -18.71 -10.62 -48.01
N VAL A 4 -19.16 -9.47 -48.54
CA VAL A 4 -18.64 -8.14 -48.18
C VAL A 4 -19.01 -7.78 -46.74
N ILE A 5 -20.26 -8.08 -46.33
CA ILE A 5 -20.72 -7.88 -44.94
C ILE A 5 -19.93 -8.75 -43.96
N LEU A 6 -19.62 -9.99 -44.36
CA LEU A 6 -18.86 -10.93 -43.53
C LEU A 6 -17.40 -10.47 -43.34
N LEU A 7 -16.74 -10.02 -44.40
CA LEU A 7 -15.39 -9.44 -44.37
C LEU A 7 -15.33 -8.17 -43.51
N GLN A 8 -16.34 -7.30 -43.60
CA GLN A 8 -16.44 -6.10 -42.77
C GLN A 8 -16.57 -6.43 -41.28
N ARG A 9 -17.39 -7.42 -40.92
CA ARG A 9 -17.55 -7.86 -39.53
C ARG A 9 -16.27 -8.45 -38.95
N ILE A 10 -15.55 -9.26 -39.73
CA ILE A 10 -14.25 -9.83 -39.32
C ILE A 10 -13.22 -8.71 -39.08
N SER A 11 -13.16 -7.72 -39.97
CA SER A 11 -12.24 -6.58 -39.82
C SER A 11 -12.53 -5.74 -38.57
N ILE A 12 -13.80 -5.44 -38.30
CA ILE A 12 -14.21 -4.71 -37.09
C ILE A 12 -13.86 -5.49 -35.83
N PHE A 13 -14.11 -6.80 -35.81
CA PHE A 13 -13.77 -7.67 -34.70
C PHE A 13 -12.25 -7.74 -34.45
N PHE A 14 -11.47 -7.85 -35.52
CA PHE A 14 -10.01 -7.87 -35.44
C PHE A 14 -9.44 -6.55 -34.89
N LEU A 15 -9.97 -5.40 -35.36
CA LEU A 15 -9.59 -4.09 -34.83
C LEU A 15 -9.97 -3.93 -33.35
N PHE A 16 -11.12 -4.46 -32.94
CA PHE A 16 -11.52 -4.47 -31.54
C PHE A 16 -10.53 -5.26 -30.67
N LEU A 17 -10.13 -6.46 -31.12
CA LEU A 17 -9.14 -7.28 -30.41
C LEU A 17 -7.79 -6.58 -30.27
N ILE A 18 -7.30 -5.92 -31.34
CA ILE A 18 -6.05 -5.16 -31.27
C ILE A 18 -6.15 -4.04 -30.23
N LYS A 19 -7.22 -3.24 -30.27
CA LYS A 19 -7.37 -2.14 -29.33
C LYS A 19 -7.53 -2.62 -27.89
N LEU A 20 -8.26 -3.72 -27.67
CA LEU A 20 -8.37 -4.34 -26.36
C LEU A 20 -7.01 -4.82 -25.85
N SER A 21 -6.20 -5.44 -26.71
CA SER A 21 -4.84 -5.87 -26.36
C SER A 21 -3.95 -4.69 -25.97
N ILE A 22 -4.00 -3.58 -26.74
CA ILE A 22 -3.27 -2.35 -26.42
C ILE A 22 -3.74 -1.77 -25.08
N TYR A 23 -5.05 -1.75 -24.81
CA TYR A 23 -5.60 -1.30 -23.53
C TYR A 23 -5.03 -2.10 -22.35
N ILE A 24 -5.08 -3.43 -22.45
CA ILE A 24 -4.56 -4.34 -21.41
C ILE A 24 -3.05 -4.12 -21.21
N PHE A 25 -2.29 -4.02 -22.30
CA PHE A 25 -0.86 -3.77 -22.24
C PHE A 25 -0.54 -2.42 -21.56
N CYS A 26 -1.18 -1.32 -21.98
CA CYS A 26 -0.96 0.00 -21.39
C CYS A 26 -1.30 0.05 -19.90
N THR A 27 -2.47 -0.47 -19.51
CA THR A 27 -2.91 -0.47 -18.11
C THR A 27 -2.04 -1.36 -17.22
N SER A 28 -1.63 -2.53 -17.71
CA SER A 28 -0.69 -3.42 -17.03
C SER A 28 0.69 -2.76 -16.87
N PHE A 29 1.19 -2.09 -17.90
CA PHE A 29 2.46 -1.39 -17.87
C PHE A 29 2.47 -0.23 -16.86
N ILE A 30 1.40 0.57 -16.83
CA ILE A 30 1.22 1.65 -15.84
C ILE A 30 1.21 1.05 -14.42
N PHE A 31 0.41 0.00 -14.21
CA PHE A 31 0.33 -0.66 -12.91
C PHE A 31 1.69 -1.19 -12.45
N SER A 32 2.40 -1.94 -13.30
CA SER A 32 3.70 -2.52 -12.98
C SER A 32 4.75 -1.46 -12.67
N THR A 33 4.77 -0.36 -13.44
CA THR A 33 5.70 0.76 -13.21
C THR A 33 5.47 1.40 -11.85
N ILE A 34 4.20 1.62 -11.48
CA ILE A 34 3.84 2.26 -10.22
C ILE A 34 4.13 1.36 -9.01
N ILE A 35 3.81 0.06 -9.11
CA ILE A 35 4.17 -0.92 -8.07
C ILE A 35 5.69 -0.95 -7.87
N SER A 36 6.46 -1.02 -8.95
CA SER A 36 7.93 -1.02 -8.89
C SER A 36 8.47 0.26 -8.25
N ALA A 37 7.95 1.43 -8.65
CA ALA A 37 8.34 2.70 -8.07
C ALA A 37 8.01 2.79 -6.57
N LYS A 38 6.85 2.26 -6.14
CA LYS A 38 6.51 2.15 -4.71
C LYS A 38 7.49 1.26 -3.96
N ILE A 39 7.77 0.06 -4.46
CA ILE A 39 8.71 -0.87 -3.81
C ILE A 39 10.08 -0.20 -3.63
N ILE A 40 10.59 0.46 -4.68
CA ILE A 40 11.85 1.19 -4.62
C ILE A 40 11.78 2.31 -3.59
N SER A 41 10.70 3.11 -3.59
CA SER A 41 10.53 4.23 -2.65
C SER A 41 10.52 3.76 -1.19
N VAL A 42 9.83 2.65 -0.89
CA VAL A 42 9.80 2.05 0.45
C VAL A 42 11.20 1.57 0.86
N LYS A 43 11.90 0.85 -0.03
CA LYS A 43 13.26 0.35 0.25
C LYS A 43 14.26 1.50 0.46
N LEU A 44 14.16 2.56 -0.33
CA LEU A 44 14.99 3.76 -0.16
C LEU A 44 14.69 4.45 1.16
N ALA A 45 13.42 4.61 1.52
CA ALA A 45 13.04 5.21 2.78
C ALA A 45 13.52 4.40 3.98
N ASP A 46 13.40 3.08 3.95
CA ASP A 46 13.89 2.23 5.03
C ASP A 46 15.42 2.36 5.20
N ARG A 47 16.16 2.39 4.09
CA ARG A 47 17.62 2.54 4.11
C ARG A 47 18.10 3.93 4.55
N PHE A 48 17.47 5.00 4.08
CA PHE A 48 18.00 6.36 4.19
C PHE A 48 17.22 7.29 5.15
N LEU A 49 15.90 7.13 5.24
CA LEU A 49 15.05 7.98 6.08
C LEU A 49 14.86 7.38 7.46
N TYR A 50 14.55 6.08 7.53
CA TYR A 50 14.22 5.42 8.79
C TYR A 50 15.45 5.00 9.60
N SER A 51 16.64 5.01 9.00
CA SER A 51 17.90 4.80 9.71
C SER A 51 18.40 6.04 10.49
N LEU A 52 17.71 7.19 10.38
CA LEU A 52 18.08 8.41 11.09
C LEU A 52 17.76 8.32 12.59
N ILE A 53 18.78 8.42 13.42
CA ILE A 53 18.75 8.22 14.88
C ILE A 53 17.69 9.06 15.63
N LEU A 54 17.35 10.26 15.15
CA LEU A 54 16.45 11.20 15.85
C LEU A 54 15.03 11.24 15.29
N PHE A 55 14.84 10.92 14.01
CA PHE A 55 13.57 11.14 13.32
C PHE A 55 13.05 9.90 12.58
N GLY A 56 13.85 8.83 12.46
CA GLY A 56 13.50 7.65 11.69
C GLY A 56 12.18 7.02 12.13
N ASP A 57 12.02 6.81 13.45
CA ASP A 57 10.80 6.25 14.03
C ASP A 57 9.57 7.17 13.87
N PHE A 58 9.78 8.49 13.96
CA PHE A 58 8.72 9.47 13.72
C PHE A 58 8.28 9.46 12.25
N LEU A 59 9.25 9.49 11.31
CA LEU A 59 9.01 9.43 9.87
C LEU A 59 8.32 8.12 9.46
N ARG A 60 8.68 7.02 10.13
CA ARG A 60 8.05 5.70 9.96
C ARG A 60 6.63 5.69 10.50
N GLY A 61 6.38 6.37 11.62
CA GLY A 61 5.06 6.53 12.23
C GLY A 61 4.10 7.37 11.39
N ILE A 62 4.56 8.48 10.81
CA ILE A 62 3.74 9.32 9.89
C ILE A 62 3.62 8.73 8.48
N GLU A 63 4.24 7.57 8.24
CA GLU A 63 4.31 6.87 6.97
C GLU A 63 4.70 7.82 5.82
N ILE A 64 5.81 8.57 5.97
CA ILE A 64 6.19 9.66 5.04
C ILE A 64 6.25 9.22 3.56
N VAL A 65 6.56 7.95 3.31
CA VAL A 65 6.57 7.34 1.98
C VAL A 65 5.20 7.40 1.30
N GLU A 66 4.11 7.43 2.06
CA GLU A 66 2.76 7.56 1.53
C GLU A 66 2.52 8.91 0.85
N LEU A 67 3.36 9.94 1.06
CA LEU A 67 3.29 11.16 0.23
C LEU A 67 3.57 10.89 -1.25
N PHE A 68 4.39 9.88 -1.56
CA PHE A 68 4.63 9.44 -2.94
C PHE A 68 3.33 8.95 -3.61
N ASN A 69 2.36 8.47 -2.82
CA ASN A 69 1.07 8.02 -3.35
C ASN A 69 0.36 9.12 -4.14
N ILE A 70 0.51 10.40 -3.78
CA ILE A 70 -0.13 11.49 -4.52
C ILE A 70 0.27 11.45 -5.99
N VAL A 71 1.57 11.38 -6.26
CA VAL A 71 2.11 11.31 -7.63
C VAL A 71 1.74 9.98 -8.28
N ALA A 72 1.90 8.87 -7.56
CA ALA A 72 1.59 7.54 -8.08
C ALA A 72 0.13 7.42 -8.53
N PHE A 73 -0.82 7.84 -7.69
CA PHE A 73 -2.25 7.77 -7.98
C PHE A 73 -2.70 8.79 -9.03
N ALA A 74 -2.01 9.93 -9.16
CA ALA A 74 -2.23 10.85 -10.28
C ALA A 74 -1.88 10.18 -11.62
N VAL A 75 -0.70 9.54 -11.70
CA VAL A 75 -0.26 8.81 -12.90
C VAL A 75 -1.19 7.64 -13.23
N VAL A 76 -1.59 6.86 -12.22
CA VAL A 76 -2.55 5.75 -12.40
C VAL A 76 -3.89 6.29 -12.89
N GLY A 77 -4.46 7.30 -12.24
CA GLY A 77 -5.75 7.88 -12.63
C GLY A 77 -5.72 8.41 -14.06
N MET A 78 -4.76 9.30 -14.37
CA MET A 78 -4.61 9.88 -15.70
C MET A 78 -4.34 8.80 -16.76
N GLY A 79 -3.42 7.88 -16.48
CA GLY A 79 -3.02 6.82 -17.40
C GLY A 79 -4.18 5.90 -17.77
N PHE A 80 -5.01 5.51 -16.81
CA PHE A 80 -6.23 4.73 -17.07
C PHE A 80 -7.28 5.55 -17.83
N GLY A 81 -7.40 6.85 -17.53
CA GLY A 81 -8.28 7.76 -18.25
C GLY A 81 -7.90 7.86 -19.73
N LEU A 82 -6.61 8.04 -20.02
CA LEU A 82 -6.08 8.10 -21.38
C LEU A 82 -6.18 6.75 -22.10
N ALA A 83 -5.84 5.64 -21.42
CA ALA A 83 -5.91 4.30 -22.01
C ALA A 83 -7.34 3.94 -22.46
N SER A 84 -8.37 4.53 -21.84
CA SER A 84 -9.77 4.29 -22.23
C SER A 84 -10.09 4.63 -23.70
N ILE A 85 -9.24 5.40 -24.40
CA ILE A 85 -9.37 5.69 -25.85
C ILE A 85 -9.34 4.42 -26.70
N PHE A 86 -8.68 3.37 -26.23
CA PHE A 86 -8.60 2.07 -26.90
C PHE A 86 -9.86 1.23 -26.70
N LEU A 87 -10.74 1.59 -25.78
CA LEU A 87 -12.01 0.90 -25.58
C LEU A 87 -13.15 1.60 -26.34
N PRO A 88 -14.25 0.90 -26.64
CA PRO A 88 -15.46 1.54 -27.16
C PRO A 88 -15.96 2.62 -26.18
N LYS A 89 -16.35 3.79 -26.69
CA LYS A 89 -16.70 4.97 -25.87
C LYS A 89 -17.72 4.69 -24.76
N TYR A 90 -18.72 3.85 -25.05
CA TYR A 90 -19.76 3.49 -24.09
C TYR A 90 -19.27 2.57 -22.95
N LEU A 91 -18.15 1.87 -23.13
CA LEU A 91 -17.55 0.95 -22.14
C LEU A 91 -16.29 1.52 -21.48
N GLY A 92 -15.50 2.33 -22.19
CA GLY A 92 -14.16 2.72 -21.76
C GLY A 92 -14.14 3.33 -20.36
N ARG A 93 -15.04 4.27 -20.08
CA ARG A 93 -15.19 4.86 -18.74
C ARG A 93 -15.50 3.82 -17.67
N TYR A 94 -16.48 2.95 -17.90
CA TYR A 94 -16.95 1.99 -16.90
C TYR A 94 -15.90 0.91 -16.62
N VAL A 95 -15.31 0.34 -17.67
CA VAL A 95 -14.28 -0.70 -17.54
C VAL A 95 -13.05 -0.14 -16.81
N SER A 96 -12.55 1.03 -17.22
CA SER A 96 -11.40 1.64 -16.55
C SER A 96 -11.72 2.03 -15.11
N ALA A 97 -12.91 2.55 -14.82
CA ALA A 97 -13.31 2.88 -13.45
C ALA A 97 -13.41 1.64 -12.54
N ILE A 98 -14.02 0.55 -13.01
CA ILE A 98 -14.13 -0.70 -12.25
C ILE A 98 -12.73 -1.25 -11.93
N ILE A 99 -11.83 -1.26 -12.93
CA ILE A 99 -10.46 -1.72 -12.70
C ILE A 99 -9.75 -0.81 -11.70
N LEU A 100 -9.90 0.50 -11.79
CA LEU A 100 -9.32 1.45 -10.82
C LEU A 100 -9.85 1.23 -9.40
N ILE A 101 -11.15 0.96 -9.22
CA ILE A 101 -11.74 0.67 -7.91
C ILE A 101 -11.06 -0.54 -7.24
N ILE A 102 -10.65 -1.54 -8.04
CA ILE A 102 -9.95 -2.73 -7.54
C ILE A 102 -8.46 -2.43 -7.33
N LEU A 103 -7.81 -1.75 -8.28
CA LEU A 103 -6.37 -1.53 -8.23
C LEU A 103 -5.96 -0.50 -7.19
N VAL A 104 -6.76 0.53 -6.91
CA VAL A 104 -6.39 1.59 -5.97
C VAL A 104 -6.09 1.03 -4.57
N PRO A 105 -6.97 0.21 -3.95
CA PRO A 105 -6.67 -0.45 -2.68
C PRO A 105 -5.42 -1.34 -2.75
N ILE A 106 -5.22 -2.10 -3.83
CA ILE A 106 -4.06 -2.99 -3.99
C ILE A 106 -2.75 -2.19 -4.04
N ILE A 107 -2.70 -1.13 -4.85
CA ILE A 107 -1.54 -0.23 -4.95
C ILE A 107 -1.30 0.43 -3.59
N PHE A 108 -2.35 0.85 -2.90
CA PHE A 108 -2.24 1.48 -1.58
C PHE A 108 -1.60 0.52 -0.57
N LEU A 109 -2.11 -0.71 -0.47
CA LEU A 109 -1.62 -1.73 0.47
C LEU A 109 -0.19 -2.22 0.19
N THR A 110 0.32 -2.01 -1.03
CA THR A 110 1.68 -2.45 -1.42
C THR A 110 2.77 -1.95 -0.46
N THR A 111 2.63 -0.75 0.12
CA THR A 111 3.63 -0.26 1.10
C THR A 111 3.73 -1.17 2.31
N GLN A 112 2.59 -1.61 2.82
CA GLN A 112 2.51 -2.41 4.05
C GLN A 112 3.02 -3.82 3.80
N MET A 113 2.77 -4.37 2.61
CA MET A 113 3.35 -5.64 2.16
C MET A 113 4.88 -5.57 2.15
N VAL A 114 5.45 -4.57 1.46
CA VAL A 114 6.91 -4.42 1.37
C VAL A 114 7.55 -4.16 2.73
N ARG A 115 6.87 -3.39 3.60
CA ARG A 115 7.36 -3.15 4.97
C ARG A 115 7.35 -4.41 5.83
N TYR A 116 6.35 -5.28 5.65
CA TYR A 116 6.31 -6.58 6.32
C TYR A 116 7.51 -7.44 5.89
N ASP A 117 7.77 -7.55 4.59
CA ASP A 117 8.90 -8.33 4.07
C ASP A 117 10.24 -7.81 4.61
N ILE A 118 10.45 -6.48 4.58
CA ILE A 118 11.64 -5.83 5.14
C ILE A 118 11.78 -6.14 6.64
N TRP A 119 10.68 -6.11 7.39
CA TRP A 119 10.72 -6.41 8.81
C TRP A 119 11.06 -7.89 9.09
N VAL A 120 10.49 -8.83 8.32
CA VAL A 120 10.85 -10.26 8.41
C VAL A 120 12.33 -10.47 8.07
N GLU A 121 12.85 -9.82 7.03
CA GLU A 121 14.28 -9.84 6.70
C GLU A 121 15.14 -9.29 7.84
N GLN A 122 14.71 -8.20 8.51
CA GLN A 122 15.41 -7.64 9.68
C GLN A 122 15.44 -8.64 10.84
N VAL A 123 14.33 -9.32 11.13
CA VAL A 123 14.25 -10.37 12.15
C VAL A 123 15.17 -11.54 11.80
N ALA A 124 15.17 -11.98 10.53
CA ALA A 124 16.03 -13.06 10.05
C ALA A 124 17.51 -12.75 10.26
N ASN A 125 17.93 -11.54 9.87
CA ASN A 125 19.31 -11.08 9.99
C ASN A 125 19.76 -10.94 11.45
N ASN A 126 18.89 -10.40 12.31
CA ASN A 126 19.22 -10.15 13.71
C ASN A 126 19.24 -11.42 14.57
N GLU A 127 18.38 -12.40 14.26
CA GLU A 127 18.28 -13.66 15.00
C GLU A 127 19.07 -14.81 14.32
N ASN A 128 19.74 -14.54 13.20
CA ASN A 128 20.42 -15.54 12.37
C ASN A 128 19.51 -16.74 12.02
N LEU A 129 18.28 -16.44 11.61
CA LEU A 129 17.28 -17.44 11.21
C LEU A 129 17.18 -17.52 9.67
N SER A 130 16.65 -18.63 9.16
CA SER A 130 16.14 -18.67 7.79
C SER A 130 14.94 -17.73 7.66
N LEU A 131 14.63 -17.29 6.43
CA LEU A 131 13.47 -16.44 6.16
C LEU A 131 12.17 -17.10 6.66
N ASP A 132 11.96 -18.38 6.38
CA ASP A 132 10.81 -19.14 6.88
C ASP A 132 10.75 -19.16 8.42
N GLY A 133 11.90 -19.31 9.08
CA GLY A 133 11.99 -19.31 10.54
C GLY A 133 11.71 -17.93 11.15
N ALA A 134 12.16 -16.87 10.50
CA ALA A 134 11.88 -15.50 10.89
C ALA A 134 10.41 -15.13 10.68
N GLU A 135 9.81 -15.58 9.58
CA GLU A 135 8.40 -15.39 9.29
C GLU A 135 7.52 -16.07 10.35
N LEU A 136 7.83 -17.32 10.73
CA LEU A 136 7.13 -18.01 11.81
C LEU A 136 7.24 -17.29 13.15
N LEU A 137 8.42 -16.77 13.48
CA LEU A 137 8.63 -15.99 14.70
C LEU A 137 7.82 -14.68 14.69
N ALA A 138 7.88 -13.94 13.59
CA ALA A 138 7.15 -12.70 13.37
C ALA A 138 5.63 -12.92 13.43
N ASN A 139 5.13 -13.96 12.76
CA ASN A 139 3.70 -14.30 12.73
C ASN A 139 3.18 -14.76 14.09
N SER A 140 3.97 -15.53 14.83
CA SER A 140 3.64 -15.90 16.22
C SER A 140 3.50 -14.66 17.11
N PHE A 141 4.45 -13.72 16.99
CA PHE A 141 4.37 -12.44 17.70
C PHE A 141 3.12 -11.63 17.32
N LEU A 142 2.83 -11.48 16.03
CA LEU A 142 1.64 -10.76 15.55
C LEU A 142 0.35 -11.39 16.07
N ASN A 143 0.23 -12.72 15.98
CA ASN A 143 -0.95 -13.43 16.44
C ASN A 143 -1.16 -13.25 17.96
N GLN A 144 -0.09 -13.24 18.75
CA GLN A 144 -0.17 -12.98 20.19
C GLN A 144 -0.63 -11.55 20.51
N ARG A 145 -0.23 -10.55 19.71
CA ARG A 145 -0.49 -9.13 19.99
C ARG A 145 -1.80 -8.62 19.42
N VAL A 146 -2.18 -9.07 18.22
CA VAL A 146 -3.36 -8.57 17.49
C VAL A 146 -4.28 -9.68 16.99
N GLY A 147 -4.06 -10.94 17.39
CA GLY A 147 -4.92 -12.07 17.05
C GLY A 147 -4.92 -12.46 15.57
N ASN A 148 -3.97 -11.94 14.79
CA ASN A 148 -3.84 -12.17 13.36
C ASN A 148 -2.36 -12.26 12.98
N ASP A 149 -2.05 -13.01 11.93
CA ASP A 149 -0.71 -13.22 11.40
C ASP A 149 -0.52 -12.56 10.01
N GLY A 150 0.69 -12.68 9.47
CA GLY A 150 1.05 -12.20 8.14
C GLY A 150 0.90 -10.70 7.96
N ILE A 151 0.72 -10.29 6.71
CA ILE A 151 0.59 -8.88 6.30
C ILE A 151 -0.62 -8.21 7.00
N TYR A 152 -1.71 -8.94 7.22
CA TYR A 152 -2.89 -8.39 7.87
C TYR A 152 -2.65 -8.14 9.36
N GLY A 153 -2.04 -9.10 10.07
CA GLY A 153 -1.59 -8.91 11.45
C GLY A 153 -0.61 -7.75 11.57
N PHE A 154 0.36 -7.65 10.64
CA PHE A 154 1.30 -6.54 10.58
C PHE A 154 0.61 -5.19 10.38
N TYR A 155 -0.37 -5.13 9.49
CA TYR A 155 -1.16 -3.93 9.24
C TYR A 155 -1.90 -3.49 10.51
N LEU A 156 -2.53 -4.42 11.23
CA LEU A 156 -3.22 -4.10 12.49
C LEU A 156 -2.25 -3.67 13.60
N TYR A 157 -1.12 -4.36 13.74
CA TYR A 157 -0.11 -4.06 14.76
C TYR A 157 0.48 -2.66 14.57
N THR A 158 0.90 -2.33 13.34
CA THR A 158 1.47 -1.01 13.01
C THR A 158 0.45 0.14 13.09
N ALA A 159 -0.85 -0.17 13.12
CA ALA A 159 -1.90 0.80 13.39
C ALA A 159 -2.06 1.13 14.89
N GLN A 160 -1.37 0.40 15.78
CA GLN A 160 -1.47 0.55 17.23
C GLN A 160 -0.11 0.90 17.85
N PHE A 161 0.96 0.33 17.30
CA PHE A 161 2.32 0.45 17.83
C PHE A 161 3.28 0.96 16.76
N PRO A 162 4.02 2.05 17.02
CA PRO A 162 4.98 2.59 16.06
C PRO A 162 6.28 1.75 15.96
N ILE A 163 6.59 0.98 17.00
CA ILE A 163 7.86 0.26 17.13
C ILE A 163 7.67 -1.20 16.71
N LEU A 164 8.50 -1.62 15.77
CA LEU A 164 8.59 -3.01 15.31
C LEU A 164 9.77 -3.69 16.00
N PRO A 165 9.55 -4.72 16.85
CA PRO A 165 10.64 -5.44 17.47
C PRO A 165 11.37 -6.28 16.43
N ASP A 166 12.69 -6.25 16.47
CA ASP A 166 13.56 -6.91 15.49
C ASP A 166 14.38 -8.06 16.10
N LYS A 167 14.23 -8.28 17.42
CA LYS A 167 14.87 -9.36 18.18
C LYS A 167 13.85 -10.13 19.01
N LYS A 168 14.04 -11.44 19.15
CA LYS A 168 13.21 -12.36 19.94
C LYS A 168 13.11 -11.93 21.40
N VAL A 169 14.21 -11.42 21.97
CA VAL A 169 14.23 -10.91 23.34
C VAL A 169 13.30 -9.71 23.50
N GLN A 170 13.19 -8.84 22.49
CA GLN A 170 12.27 -7.71 22.51
C GLN A 170 10.82 -8.19 22.34
N MET A 171 10.57 -9.11 21.40
CA MET A 171 9.25 -9.72 21.18
C MET A 171 8.69 -10.39 22.44
N ASN A 172 9.53 -11.12 23.18
CA ASN A 172 9.12 -11.83 24.41
C ASN A 172 9.05 -10.92 25.64
N ASN A 173 9.85 -9.84 25.70
CA ASN A 173 9.91 -8.95 26.86
C ASN A 173 9.14 -7.64 26.68
N LEU A 174 8.42 -7.44 25.57
CA LEU A 174 7.61 -6.25 25.32
C LEU A 174 6.61 -6.00 26.46
N ASP A 175 6.00 -7.04 27.03
CA ASP A 175 5.11 -6.92 28.19
C ASP A 175 5.81 -6.44 29.48
N ARG A 176 7.10 -6.77 29.67
CA ARG A 176 7.89 -6.34 30.82
C ARG A 176 8.47 -4.94 30.64
N LEU A 177 8.92 -4.62 29.42
CA LEU A 177 9.36 -3.28 29.02
C LEU A 177 8.20 -2.29 29.08
N GLU A 178 7.01 -2.67 28.60
CA GLU A 178 5.79 -1.89 28.75
C GLU A 178 5.46 -1.65 30.21
N LYS A 179 5.39 -2.68 31.06
CA LYS A 179 5.06 -2.49 32.49
C LYS A 179 6.09 -1.61 33.21
N SER A 180 7.37 -1.73 32.88
CA SER A 180 8.46 -0.89 33.42
C SER A 180 8.36 0.57 32.98
N VAL A 181 8.15 0.84 31.69
CA VAL A 181 8.01 2.20 31.15
C VAL A 181 6.68 2.81 31.57
N ASN A 182 5.59 2.04 31.56
CA ASN A 182 4.26 2.45 31.98
C ASN A 182 4.21 2.80 33.46
N SER A 183 4.86 2.03 34.36
CA SER A 183 4.91 2.40 35.78
C SER A 183 5.65 3.72 36.01
N LYS A 184 6.70 4.02 35.23
CA LYS A 184 7.40 5.31 35.29
C LYS A 184 6.60 6.45 34.67
N PHE A 185 5.94 6.25 33.52
CA PHE A 185 5.10 7.26 32.86
C PHE A 185 3.84 7.58 33.67
N VAL A 186 3.18 6.58 34.23
CA VAL A 186 2.03 6.76 35.14
C VAL A 186 2.45 7.53 36.39
N SER A 187 3.66 7.28 36.94
CA SER A 187 4.16 8.05 38.08
C SER A 187 4.52 9.50 37.78
N LEU A 188 4.87 9.83 36.52
CA LEU A 188 5.30 11.17 36.10
C LEU A 188 4.16 12.03 35.54
N ILE A 189 3.19 11.42 34.85
CA ILE A 189 2.14 12.14 34.09
C ILE A 189 0.72 11.77 34.57
N GLY A 190 0.55 10.70 35.35
CA GLY A 190 -0.75 10.30 35.91
C GLY A 190 -1.78 9.76 34.90
N VAL A 191 -1.41 9.65 33.62
CA VAL A 191 -2.30 9.17 32.55
C VAL A 191 -2.17 7.64 32.41
N PRO A 192 -3.29 6.89 32.40
CA PRO A 192 -3.26 5.45 32.21
C PRO A 192 -2.67 5.07 30.84
N PRO A 193 -1.84 4.02 30.75
CA PRO A 193 -1.20 3.61 29.49
C PRO A 193 -2.21 3.30 28.38
N GLY A 194 -3.36 2.72 28.75
CA GLY A 194 -4.43 2.40 27.81
C GLY A 194 -4.95 3.61 27.04
N VAL A 195 -4.94 4.81 27.65
CA VAL A 195 -5.37 6.05 26.99
C VAL A 195 -4.35 6.49 25.94
N ILE A 196 -3.06 6.32 26.22
CA ILE A 196 -1.98 6.65 25.28
C ILE A 196 -2.03 5.70 24.08
N TYR A 197 -2.20 4.40 24.30
CA TYR A 197 -2.34 3.42 23.21
C TYR A 197 -3.55 3.69 22.33
N TRP A 198 -4.69 3.99 22.95
CA TRP A 198 -5.90 4.32 22.22
C TRP A 198 -5.72 5.59 21.37
N ALA A 199 -5.11 6.64 21.94
CA ALA A 199 -4.84 7.88 21.22
C ALA A 199 -3.85 7.69 20.06
N MET A 200 -2.76 6.94 20.27
CA MET A 200 -1.80 6.63 19.21
C MET A 200 -2.44 5.79 18.11
N SER A 201 -3.27 4.80 18.47
CA SER A 201 -3.96 3.99 17.48
C SER A 201 -4.94 4.81 16.64
N LEU A 202 -5.70 5.70 17.28
CA LEU A 202 -6.60 6.62 16.60
C LEU A 202 -5.81 7.52 15.62
N CYS A 203 -4.66 8.03 16.05
CA CYS A 203 -3.79 8.87 15.22
C CYS A 203 -3.29 8.12 13.97
N PHE A 204 -2.75 6.90 14.12
CA PHE A 204 -2.25 6.13 12.99
C PHE A 204 -3.36 5.68 12.04
N TRP A 205 -4.53 5.30 12.55
CA TRP A 205 -5.69 5.05 11.70
C TRP A 205 -6.15 6.31 10.95
N ALA A 206 -6.18 7.47 11.61
CA ALA A 206 -6.52 8.73 10.98
C ALA A 206 -5.54 9.07 9.83
N ILE A 207 -4.23 8.88 10.04
CA ILE A 207 -3.21 9.10 9.02
C ILE A 207 -3.43 8.17 7.81
N ARG A 208 -3.69 6.88 8.04
CA ARG A 208 -3.95 5.92 6.96
C ARG A 208 -5.22 6.23 6.18
N ILE A 209 -6.30 6.57 6.87
CA ILE A 209 -7.56 6.99 6.23
C ILE A 209 -7.32 8.26 5.43
N PHE A 210 -6.58 9.22 5.98
CA PHE A 210 -6.23 10.46 5.27
C PHE A 210 -5.47 10.16 3.97
N TYR A 211 -4.41 9.36 4.01
CA TYR A 211 -3.65 9.01 2.79
C TYR A 211 -4.49 8.21 1.80
N PHE A 212 -5.36 7.32 2.27
CA PHE A 212 -6.26 6.58 1.40
C PHE A 212 -7.29 7.50 0.72
N VAL A 213 -7.87 8.45 1.45
CA VAL A 213 -8.79 9.45 0.88
C VAL A 213 -8.07 10.31 -0.15
N VAL A 214 -6.86 10.78 0.16
CA VAL A 214 -6.04 11.56 -0.79
C VAL A 214 -5.75 10.73 -2.05
N ALA A 215 -5.39 9.46 -1.91
CA ALA A 215 -5.19 8.55 -3.04
C ALA A 215 -6.43 8.44 -3.93
N VAL A 216 -7.59 8.16 -3.33
CA VAL A 216 -8.87 8.03 -4.04
C VAL A 216 -9.24 9.33 -4.76
N VAL A 217 -9.19 10.48 -4.06
CA VAL A 217 -9.52 11.78 -4.65
C VAL A 217 -8.59 12.11 -5.81
N THR A 218 -7.28 11.87 -5.64
CA THR A 218 -6.27 12.15 -6.67
C THR A 218 -6.47 11.27 -7.89
N THR A 219 -6.71 9.96 -7.70
CA THR A 219 -7.02 9.04 -8.81
C THR A 219 -8.28 9.49 -9.54
N VAL A 220 -9.37 9.81 -8.83
CA VAL A 220 -10.64 10.21 -9.46
C VAL A 220 -10.50 11.52 -10.23
N ALA A 221 -9.80 12.51 -9.66
CA ALA A 221 -9.57 13.80 -10.30
C ALA A 221 -8.81 13.65 -11.62
N HIS A 222 -7.67 12.96 -11.60
CA HIS A 222 -6.84 12.77 -12.78
C HIS A 222 -7.42 11.75 -13.78
N PHE A 223 -8.21 10.78 -13.33
CA PHE A 223 -8.98 9.92 -14.22
C PHE A 223 -10.01 10.70 -15.04
N ARG A 224 -10.75 11.60 -14.40
CA ARG A 224 -11.69 12.51 -15.10
C ARG A 224 -10.97 13.41 -16.10
N GLU A 225 -9.77 13.87 -15.76
CA GLU A 225 -8.93 14.67 -16.65
C GLU A 225 -8.47 13.86 -17.87
N GLY A 226 -7.97 12.64 -17.67
CA GLY A 226 -7.63 11.73 -18.77
C GLY A 226 -8.81 11.45 -19.69
N LEU A 227 -10.00 11.21 -19.13
CA LEU A 227 -11.24 11.03 -19.90
C LEU A 227 -11.63 12.26 -20.73
N ARG A 228 -11.46 13.48 -20.18
CA ARG A 228 -11.73 14.73 -20.91
C ARG A 228 -10.82 14.87 -22.14
N ILE A 229 -9.54 14.50 -22.01
CA ILE A 229 -8.56 14.57 -23.11
C ILE A 229 -9.00 13.65 -24.26
N VAL A 230 -9.43 12.43 -23.95
CA VAL A 230 -9.83 11.43 -24.96
C VAL A 230 -11.29 11.54 -25.40
N LYS A 231 -12.04 12.49 -24.83
CA LYS A 231 -13.47 12.74 -25.09
C LYS A 231 -14.36 11.50 -24.85
N CYS A 232 -14.14 10.82 -23.71
CA CYS A 232 -14.90 9.66 -23.22
C CYS A 232 -15.74 9.95 -21.96
#